data_AF-A0A9Q0SCW0-F1
#
_entry.id   AF-A0A9Q0SCW0-F1
#
_cell.length_a   1.000
_cell.length_b   1.000
_cell.length_c   1.000
_cell.angle_alpha   90.00
_cell.angle_beta   90.00
_cell.angle_gamma   90.00
#
_symmetry.space_group_name_H-M   'P 1'
#
loop_
_entity.id
_entity.type
_entity.pdbx_description
1 polymer ?
#
loop_
_entity_poly.entity_id
_entity_poly.type
_entity_poly.pdbx_seq_one_letter_code
_entity_poly.pdbx_strand_id
1 'polypeptide(L)'
;MAEGGVEDVHRAVVAAHKAFDEGLWQKISAYERSLIMLRFADLIDKHRDELAALESWNSGKPYEQSAKFELPSFKRLFWLGDKIHGLTIPANRNHYVQTLHESIGVARQIIPWNFPLIMLAWKVGPALACGNAIVLKSTKQTPLTALHARKLFQKAGLPPGVLNVVSSYGPSDGATLASHMDVDK
;
A
#
# COMPACT_ATOMS: atom_id res chain seq x y z
N MET A 1 11.52 -19.85 -0.91
CA MET A 1 10.71 -18.65 -0.59
C MET A 1 10.61 -18.60 0.93
N ALA A 2 10.85 -17.46 1.57
CA ALA A 2 10.70 -17.35 3.03
C ALA A 2 9.21 -17.39 3.38
N GLU A 3 8.84 -18.21 4.34
CA GLU A 3 7.48 -18.30 4.87
C GLU A 3 7.34 -17.31 6.02
N GLY A 4 6.45 -16.32 5.89
CA GLY A 4 6.15 -15.40 6.98
C GLY A 4 5.30 -16.08 8.04
N GLY A 5 5.69 -15.96 9.32
CA GLY A 5 4.91 -16.43 10.47
C GLY A 5 4.33 -15.30 11.33
N VAL A 6 3.76 -15.66 12.48
CA VAL A 6 3.23 -14.73 13.49
C VAL A 6 4.25 -13.67 13.90
N GLU A 7 5.51 -14.08 14.09
CA GLU A 7 6.60 -13.16 14.42
C GLU A 7 6.91 -12.17 13.30
N ASP A 8 6.79 -12.59 12.03
CA ASP A 8 6.98 -11.68 10.89
C ASP A 8 5.88 -10.63 10.80
N VAL A 9 4.64 -11.03 11.11
CA VAL A 9 3.52 -10.08 11.21
C VAL A 9 3.81 -9.07 12.32
N HIS A 10 4.24 -9.52 13.50
CA HIS A 10 4.57 -8.62 14.60
C HIS A 10 5.72 -7.67 14.25
N ARG A 11 6.80 -8.18 13.64
CA ARG A 11 7.92 -7.35 13.15
C ARG A 11 7.46 -6.32 12.13
N ALA A 12 6.56 -6.70 11.21
CA ALA A 12 6.00 -5.79 10.21
C ALA A 12 5.14 -4.69 10.85
N VAL A 13 4.33 -5.02 11.87
CA VAL A 13 3.52 -4.05 12.61
C VAL A 13 4.41 -3.07 13.38
N VAL A 14 5.43 -3.56 14.10
CA VAL A 14 6.40 -2.70 14.79
C VAL A 14 7.13 -1.77 13.82
N ALA A 15 7.54 -2.28 12.65
CA ALA A 15 8.18 -1.45 11.62
C ALA A 15 7.22 -0.39 11.05
N ALA A 16 5.95 -0.71 10.89
CA ALA A 16 4.92 0.22 10.43
C ALA A 16 4.67 1.34 11.44
N HIS A 17 4.52 1.01 12.73
CA HIS A 17 4.38 2.01 13.79
C HIS A 17 5.58 2.92 13.89
N LYS A 18 6.79 2.35 13.88
CA LYS A 18 8.02 3.18 13.89
C LYS A 18 8.08 4.14 12.70
N ALA A 19 7.67 3.70 11.51
CA ALA A 19 7.64 4.55 10.33
C ALA A 19 6.54 5.63 10.39
N PHE A 20 5.42 5.34 11.04
CA PHE A 20 4.29 6.25 11.22
C PHE A 20 4.56 7.27 12.33
N ASP A 21 4.82 6.81 13.56
CA ASP A 21 4.92 7.66 14.76
C ASP A 21 6.20 8.50 14.79
N GLU A 22 7.34 7.88 14.51
CA GLU A 22 8.66 8.52 14.65
C GLU A 22 9.23 8.99 13.30
N GLY A 23 8.77 8.36 12.22
CA GLY A 23 9.36 8.46 10.89
C GLY A 23 9.11 9.78 10.16
N LEU A 24 9.74 9.90 8.99
CA LEU A 24 9.58 11.04 8.10
C LEU A 24 8.22 11.07 7.41
N TRP A 25 7.50 9.94 7.38
CA TRP A 25 6.29 9.78 6.57
C TRP A 25 5.13 10.70 7.00
N GLN A 26 4.96 10.88 8.31
CA GLN A 26 3.99 11.83 8.88
C GLN A 26 4.48 13.29 8.81
N LYS A 27 5.79 13.50 8.75
CA LYS A 27 6.42 14.83 8.75
C LYS A 27 6.46 15.47 7.37
N ILE A 28 6.45 14.67 6.30
CA ILE A 28 6.45 15.18 4.93
C ILE A 28 5.06 15.64 4.52
N SER A 29 5.02 16.65 3.67
CA SER A 29 3.78 17.23 3.13
C SER A 29 3.03 16.23 2.24
N ALA A 30 1.72 16.46 2.05
CA ALA A 30 0.92 15.68 1.09
C ALA A 30 1.48 15.76 -0.33
N TYR A 31 2.09 16.89 -0.69
CA TYR A 31 2.76 17.07 -1.98
C TYR A 31 4.00 16.15 -2.12
N GLU A 32 4.86 16.10 -1.11
CA GLU A 32 6.04 15.20 -1.12
C GLU A 32 5.63 13.73 -1.16
N ARG A 33 4.57 13.34 -0.45
CA ARG A 33 3.98 11.99 -0.56
C ARG A 33 3.51 11.70 -1.98
N SER A 34 2.79 12.65 -2.59
CA SER A 34 2.34 12.55 -3.98
C SER A 34 3.51 12.37 -4.95
N LEU A 35 4.61 13.11 -4.78
CA LEU A 35 5.81 12.95 -5.60
C LEU A 35 6.42 11.55 -5.49
N ILE A 36 6.45 10.94 -4.31
CA ILE A 36 6.92 9.55 -4.13
C ILE A 36 6.01 8.59 -4.91
N MET A 37 4.70 8.77 -4.84
CA MET A 37 3.72 7.95 -5.55
C MET A 37 3.81 8.12 -7.08
N LEU A 38 4.07 9.34 -7.56
CA LEU A 38 4.31 9.61 -8.98
C LEU A 38 5.63 9.00 -9.47
N ARG A 39 6.71 9.09 -8.70
CA ARG A 39 7.97 8.39 -9.03
C ARG A 39 7.78 6.87 -9.10
N PHE A 40 6.95 6.31 -8.22
CA PHE A 40 6.58 4.90 -8.31
C PHE A 40 5.80 4.62 -9.60
N ALA A 41 4.86 5.48 -9.98
CA ALA A 41 4.14 5.37 -11.25
C ALA A 41 5.08 5.36 -12.47
N ASP A 42 6.11 6.21 -12.47
CA ASP A 42 7.14 6.23 -13.52
C ASP A 42 7.97 4.94 -13.55
N LEU A 43 8.26 4.37 -12.38
CA LEU A 43 8.96 3.08 -12.28
C LEU A 43 8.11 1.91 -12.81
N ILE A 44 6.78 1.97 -12.66
CA ILE A 44 5.88 0.98 -13.27
C ILE A 44 6.02 1.02 -14.79
N ASP A 45 6.02 2.21 -15.39
CA ASP A 45 6.15 2.35 -16.84
C ASP A 45 7.52 1.85 -17.33
N LYS A 46 8.59 2.12 -16.58
CA LYS A 46 9.95 1.63 -16.90
C LYS A 46 10.08 0.10 -16.80
N HIS A 47 9.37 -0.52 -15.87
CA HIS A 47 9.39 -1.96 -15.63
C HIS A 47 8.13 -2.67 -16.16
N ARG A 48 7.44 -2.06 -17.15
CA ARG A 48 6.12 -2.53 -17.60
C ARG A 48 6.15 -3.98 -18.08
N ASP A 49 7.08 -4.33 -18.95
CA ASP A 49 7.14 -5.68 -19.54
C ASP A 49 7.50 -6.73 -18.49
N GLU A 50 8.42 -6.38 -17.57
CA GLU A 50 8.80 -7.23 -16.44
C GLU A 50 7.61 -7.48 -15.49
N LEU A 51 6.88 -6.43 -15.12
CA LEU A 51 5.70 -6.53 -14.26
C LEU A 51 4.56 -7.31 -14.93
N ALA A 52 4.32 -7.08 -16.22
CA ALA A 52 3.28 -7.79 -16.96
C ALA A 52 3.61 -9.28 -17.10
N ALA A 53 4.86 -9.60 -17.43
CA ALA A 53 5.33 -10.98 -17.50
C ALA A 53 5.22 -11.64 -16.13
N LEU A 54 5.69 -10.97 -15.07
CA LEU A 54 5.62 -11.48 -13.71
C LEU A 54 4.18 -11.76 -13.29
N GLU A 55 3.25 -10.82 -13.53
CA GLU A 55 1.84 -11.00 -13.19
C GLU A 55 1.22 -12.17 -13.95
N SER A 56 1.53 -12.32 -15.23
CA SER A 56 1.04 -13.43 -16.05
C SER A 56 1.58 -14.79 -15.59
N TRP A 57 2.87 -14.86 -15.28
CA TRP A 57 3.49 -16.08 -14.73
C TRP A 57 2.96 -16.42 -13.34
N ASN A 58 2.72 -15.41 -12.50
CA ASN A 58 2.30 -15.59 -11.11
C ASN A 58 0.80 -15.94 -11.02
N SER A 59 -0.06 -15.32 -11.83
CA SER A 59 -1.53 -15.51 -11.80
C SER A 59 -2.08 -16.47 -12.85
N GLY A 60 -1.29 -16.84 -13.86
CA GLY A 60 -1.71 -17.71 -14.96
C GLY A 60 -2.56 -17.01 -16.05
N LYS A 61 -2.58 -15.67 -16.07
CA LYS A 61 -3.38 -14.89 -17.04
C LYS A 61 -2.61 -14.55 -18.31
N PRO A 62 -3.30 -14.29 -19.44
CA PRO A 62 -2.66 -13.83 -20.68
C PRO A 62 -1.85 -12.55 -20.48
N TYR A 63 -0.64 -12.51 -21.06
CA TYR A 63 0.25 -11.33 -21.00
C TYR A 63 -0.42 -10.05 -21.46
N GLU A 64 -1.19 -10.12 -22.55
CA GLU A 64 -1.88 -8.95 -23.08
C GLU A 64 -2.88 -8.35 -22.09
N GLN A 65 -3.55 -9.20 -21.30
CA GLN A 65 -4.49 -8.74 -20.28
C GLN A 65 -3.73 -7.96 -19.19
N SER A 66 -2.65 -8.54 -18.65
CA SER A 66 -1.79 -7.91 -17.65
C SER A 66 -1.20 -6.58 -18.15
N ALA A 67 -0.69 -6.56 -19.39
CA ALA A 67 0.01 -5.43 -19.96
C ALA A 67 -0.91 -4.29 -20.41
N LYS A 68 -2.06 -4.59 -21.02
CA LYS A 68 -2.95 -3.59 -21.64
C LYS A 68 -4.07 -3.11 -20.71
N PHE A 69 -4.49 -3.92 -19.74
CA PHE A 69 -5.59 -3.56 -18.84
C PHE A 69 -5.15 -3.36 -17.38
N GLU A 70 -4.42 -4.32 -16.82
CA GLU A 70 -4.12 -4.30 -15.38
C GLU A 70 -3.07 -3.24 -15.03
N LEU A 71 -1.96 -3.16 -15.76
CA LEU A 71 -0.90 -2.18 -15.49
C LEU A 71 -1.34 -0.71 -15.62
N PRO A 72 -2.07 -0.28 -16.66
CA PRO A 72 -2.57 1.08 -16.73
C PRO A 72 -3.51 1.42 -15.55
N SER A 73 -4.37 0.47 -15.17
CA SER A 73 -5.29 0.62 -14.03
C SER A 73 -4.53 0.69 -12.70
N PHE A 74 -3.52 -0.16 -12.53
CA PHE A 74 -2.61 -0.20 -11.39
C PHE A 74 -1.92 1.15 -11.20
N LYS A 75 -1.35 1.70 -12.28
CA LYS A 75 -0.67 2.99 -12.27
C LYS A 75 -1.58 4.13 -11.83
N ARG A 76 -2.81 4.19 -12.38
CA ARG A 76 -3.74 5.33 -12.18
C ARG A 76 -4.03 5.65 -10.72
N LEU A 77 -4.04 4.65 -9.85
CA LEU A 77 -4.35 4.81 -8.42
C LEU A 77 -3.27 5.54 -7.63
N PHE A 78 -2.06 5.69 -8.19
CA PHE A 78 -0.96 6.39 -7.55
C PHE A 78 -0.85 7.88 -7.95
N TRP A 79 -1.77 8.38 -8.78
CA TRP A 79 -1.79 9.78 -9.25
C TRP A 79 -2.61 10.73 -8.35
N LEU A 80 -3.25 10.23 -7.29
CA LEU A 80 -4.25 10.96 -6.49
C LEU A 80 -3.80 11.23 -5.04
N GLY A 81 -2.55 11.66 -4.82
CA GLY A 81 -1.96 11.80 -3.48
C GLY A 81 -2.25 13.11 -2.72
N ASP A 82 -2.58 14.20 -3.41
CA ASP A 82 -2.54 15.57 -2.87
C ASP A 82 -3.91 16.25 -2.68
N LYS A 83 -5.01 15.54 -2.94
CA LYS A 83 -6.37 16.12 -3.02
C LYS A 83 -7.28 15.75 -1.85
N ILE A 84 -6.69 15.41 -0.71
CA ILE A 84 -7.45 15.10 0.51
C ILE A 84 -7.68 16.41 1.24
N HIS A 85 -8.93 16.86 1.26
CA HIS A 85 -9.34 18.12 1.87
C HIS A 85 -10.37 17.88 2.97
N GLY A 86 -10.26 18.66 4.04
CA GLY A 86 -11.30 18.81 5.04
C GLY A 86 -12.39 19.79 4.58
N LEU A 87 -13.33 20.10 5.46
CA LEU A 87 -14.43 21.02 5.21
C LEU A 87 -14.46 22.09 6.29
N THR A 88 -14.79 23.32 5.90
CA THR A 88 -15.19 24.37 6.85
C THR A 88 -16.70 24.40 6.91
N ILE A 89 -17.27 24.22 8.10
CA ILE A 89 -18.71 24.08 8.31
C ILE A 89 -19.27 25.39 8.86
N PRO A 90 -20.32 25.98 8.24
CA PRO A 90 -20.95 27.18 8.75
C PRO A 90 -21.73 26.86 10.02
N ALA A 91 -21.12 27.13 11.17
CA ALA A 91 -21.75 26.97 12.48
C ALA A 91 -22.41 28.29 12.95
N ASN A 92 -23.26 28.21 13.98
CA ASN A 92 -23.91 29.37 14.58
C ASN A 92 -22.88 30.40 15.07
N ARG A 93 -23.29 31.68 15.13
CA ARG A 93 -22.50 32.94 15.21
C ARG A 93 -21.23 32.99 16.10
N ASN A 94 -21.01 32.04 17.00
CA ASN A 94 -19.87 32.03 17.93
C ASN A 94 -18.94 30.80 17.79
N HIS A 95 -19.08 29.98 16.74
CA HIS A 95 -18.24 28.80 16.55
C HIS A 95 -17.59 28.79 15.17
N TYR A 96 -16.30 28.48 15.13
CA TYR A 96 -15.59 28.11 13.90
C TYR A 96 -15.41 26.60 13.90
N VAL A 97 -15.98 25.92 12.91
CA VAL A 97 -15.94 24.46 12.81
C VAL A 97 -15.23 24.08 11.52
N GLN A 98 -14.19 23.26 11.65
CA GLN A 98 -13.48 22.64 10.53
C GLN A 98 -13.33 21.15 10.78
N THR A 99 -13.37 20.36 9.71
CA THR A 99 -13.00 18.95 9.74
C THR A 99 -11.59 18.79 9.20
N LEU A 100 -10.80 17.94 9.87
CA LEU A 100 -9.48 17.53 9.41
C LEU A 100 -9.57 16.05 9.04
N HIS A 101 -8.94 15.68 7.93
CA HIS A 101 -8.81 14.29 7.51
C HIS A 101 -7.39 13.83 7.81
N GLU A 102 -7.22 13.23 8.98
CA GLU A 102 -5.95 12.71 9.45
C GLU A 102 -5.79 11.23 9.03
N SER A 103 -4.54 10.81 8.85
CA SER A 103 -4.24 9.38 8.69
C SER A 103 -4.67 8.61 9.94
N ILE A 104 -5.19 7.41 9.73
CA ILE A 104 -5.70 6.56 10.79
C ILE A 104 -4.55 5.94 11.60
N GLY A 105 -3.42 5.63 10.95
CA GLY A 105 -2.31 4.92 11.58
C GLY A 105 -1.71 3.83 10.70
N VAL A 106 -1.57 2.65 11.30
CA VAL A 106 -1.17 1.41 10.63
C VAL A 106 -2.41 0.68 10.10
N ALA A 107 -2.44 0.47 8.78
CA ALA A 107 -3.50 -0.25 8.09
C ALA A 107 -3.09 -1.68 7.74
N ARG A 108 -3.88 -2.67 8.15
CA ARG A 108 -3.76 -4.07 7.68
C ARG A 108 -4.52 -4.24 6.37
N GLN A 109 -3.87 -4.88 5.41
CA GLN A 109 -4.45 -5.12 4.10
C GLN A 109 -4.24 -6.57 3.73
N ILE A 110 -5.32 -7.28 3.42
CA ILE A 110 -5.28 -8.66 2.92
C ILE A 110 -5.83 -8.63 1.50
N ILE A 111 -5.05 -9.10 0.53
CA ILE A 111 -5.43 -9.11 -0.88
C ILE A 111 -5.65 -10.55 -1.40
N PRO A 112 -6.62 -10.76 -2.30
CA PRO A 112 -6.86 -12.07 -2.94
C PRO A 112 -5.91 -12.35 -4.11
N TRP A 113 -6.01 -13.53 -4.70
CA TRP A 113 -5.10 -14.04 -5.74
C TRP A 113 -5.54 -13.74 -7.17
N ASN A 114 -6.79 -13.31 -7.38
CA ASN A 114 -7.40 -13.20 -8.71
C ASN A 114 -6.91 -11.99 -9.51
N PHE A 115 -6.62 -10.84 -8.88
CA PHE A 115 -6.02 -9.67 -9.54
C PHE A 115 -4.93 -9.03 -8.65
N PRO A 116 -3.78 -9.70 -8.45
CA PRO A 116 -2.77 -9.29 -7.48
C PRO A 116 -2.30 -7.84 -7.64
N LEU A 117 -1.97 -7.40 -8.87
CA LEU A 117 -1.57 -6.01 -9.14
C LEU A 117 -2.68 -5.03 -8.75
N ILE A 118 -3.86 -5.20 -9.33
CA ILE A 118 -4.99 -4.26 -9.13
C ILE A 118 -5.39 -4.21 -7.66
N MET A 119 -5.48 -5.36 -7.00
CA MET A 119 -5.86 -5.44 -5.58
C MET A 119 -4.83 -4.77 -4.69
N LEU A 120 -3.54 -4.89 -5.02
CA LEU A 120 -2.49 -4.15 -4.33
C LEU A 120 -2.70 -2.65 -4.50
N ALA A 121 -2.92 -2.14 -5.71
CA ALA A 121 -3.11 -0.70 -5.89
C ALA A 121 -4.39 -0.16 -5.24
N TRP A 122 -5.50 -0.90 -5.29
CA TRP A 122 -6.76 -0.49 -4.63
C TRP A 122 -6.61 -0.36 -3.11
N LYS A 123 -5.71 -1.12 -2.51
CA LYS A 123 -5.45 -1.09 -1.07
C LYS A 123 -4.35 -0.09 -0.72
N VAL A 124 -3.20 -0.20 -1.38
CA VAL A 124 -1.99 0.57 -1.07
C VAL A 124 -2.08 2.00 -1.55
N GLY A 125 -2.63 2.24 -2.75
CA GLY A 125 -2.76 3.58 -3.34
C GLY A 125 -3.45 4.59 -2.44
N PRO A 126 -4.73 4.37 -2.06
CA PRO A 126 -5.45 5.30 -1.20
C PRO A 126 -4.88 5.35 0.22
N ALA A 127 -4.37 4.24 0.75
CA ALA A 127 -3.78 4.23 2.10
C ALA A 127 -2.51 5.10 2.19
N LEU A 128 -1.63 5.03 1.19
CA LEU A 128 -0.44 5.88 1.11
C LEU A 128 -0.81 7.35 0.84
N ALA A 129 -1.79 7.62 -0.02
CA ALA A 129 -2.28 8.98 -0.27
C ALA A 129 -2.74 9.65 1.03
N CYS A 130 -3.49 8.91 1.86
CA CYS A 130 -3.92 9.36 3.17
C CYS A 130 -2.79 9.45 4.21
N GLY A 131 -1.58 8.97 3.93
CA GLY A 131 -0.44 9.01 4.86
C GLY A 131 -0.34 7.83 5.83
N ASN A 132 -1.12 6.76 5.65
CA ASN A 132 -1.04 5.59 6.53
C ASN A 132 0.25 4.78 6.29
N ALA A 133 0.71 4.09 7.33
CA ALA A 133 1.64 2.98 7.19
C ALA A 133 0.86 1.68 6.94
N ILE A 134 1.45 0.70 6.27
CA ILE A 134 0.73 -0.45 5.73
C ILE A 134 1.45 -1.75 6.04
N VAL A 135 0.68 -2.72 6.54
CA VAL A 135 1.06 -4.13 6.61
C VAL A 135 0.16 -4.91 5.66
N LEU A 136 0.73 -5.30 4.52
CA LEU A 136 0.04 -6.00 3.44
C LEU A 136 0.36 -7.49 3.49
N LYS A 137 -0.69 -8.31 3.61
CA LYS A 137 -0.62 -9.76 3.43
C LYS A 137 -0.98 -10.14 2.00
N SER A 138 -0.02 -10.68 1.26
CA SER A 138 -0.26 -11.24 -0.08
C SER A 138 -0.70 -12.70 -0.01
N THR A 139 -1.38 -13.20 -1.04
CA THR A 139 -1.71 -14.63 -1.10
C THR A 139 -0.48 -15.51 -1.35
N LYS A 140 -0.59 -16.80 -1.01
CA LYS A 140 0.39 -17.83 -1.32
C LYS A 140 0.49 -18.11 -2.82
N GLN A 141 -0.63 -18.00 -3.52
CA GLN A 141 -0.73 -18.29 -4.94
C GLN A 141 0.02 -17.26 -5.77
N THR A 142 -0.03 -15.98 -5.34
CA THR A 142 0.50 -14.86 -6.12
C THR A 142 1.41 -13.90 -5.33
N PRO A 143 2.45 -14.36 -4.63
CA PRO A 143 3.25 -13.50 -3.76
C PRO A 143 4.23 -12.59 -4.52
N LEU A 144 4.65 -12.99 -5.72
CA LEU A 144 5.79 -12.38 -6.41
C LEU A 144 5.54 -10.91 -6.78
N THR A 145 4.34 -10.62 -7.28
CA THR A 145 3.93 -9.28 -7.70
C THR A 145 4.02 -8.27 -6.56
N ALA A 146 3.52 -8.61 -5.37
CA ALA A 146 3.54 -7.72 -4.21
C ALA A 146 4.96 -7.47 -3.71
N LEU A 147 5.81 -8.50 -3.69
CA LEU A 147 7.22 -8.39 -3.32
C LEU A 147 8.01 -7.53 -4.32
N HIS A 148 7.72 -7.65 -5.61
CA HIS A 148 8.35 -6.83 -6.64
C HIS A 148 7.90 -5.36 -6.54
N ALA A 149 6.60 -5.11 -6.37
CA ALA A 149 6.07 -3.75 -6.15
C ALA A 149 6.71 -3.08 -4.92
N ARG A 150 6.90 -3.82 -3.82
CA ARG A 150 7.62 -3.32 -2.63
C ARG A 150 9.03 -2.83 -2.97
N LYS A 151 9.78 -3.56 -3.79
CA LYS A 151 11.13 -3.15 -4.24
C LYS A 151 11.09 -1.87 -5.08
N LEU A 152 10.08 -1.73 -5.95
CA LEU A 152 9.89 -0.53 -6.74
C LEU A 152 9.52 0.68 -5.86
N PHE A 153 8.70 0.51 -4.81
CA PHE A 153 8.44 1.56 -3.84
C PHE A 153 9.69 2.01 -3.08
N GLN A 154 10.55 1.07 -2.70
CA GLN A 154 11.85 1.41 -2.09
C GLN A 154 12.71 2.26 -3.05
N LYS A 155 12.75 1.90 -4.34
CA LYS A 155 13.44 2.70 -5.37
C LYS A 155 12.79 4.07 -5.59
N ALA A 156 11.48 4.21 -5.41
CA ALA A 156 10.76 5.48 -5.51
C ALA A 156 11.05 6.45 -4.34
N GLY A 157 11.77 5.97 -3.31
CA GLY A 157 12.09 6.73 -2.11
C GLY A 157 11.02 6.64 -1.03
N LEU A 158 10.18 5.60 -1.03
CA LEU A 158 9.27 5.35 0.09
C LEU A 158 10.09 5.04 1.35
N PRO A 159 9.84 5.72 2.49
CA PRO A 159 10.59 5.47 3.71
C PRO A 159 10.47 4.01 4.17
N PRO A 160 11.53 3.45 4.77
CA PRO A 160 11.49 2.08 5.26
C PRO A 160 10.40 1.93 6.34
N GLY A 161 9.70 0.79 6.31
CA GLY A 161 8.61 0.50 7.24
C GLY A 161 7.24 1.05 6.85
N VAL A 162 7.13 1.98 5.90
CA VAL A 162 5.80 2.49 5.47
C VAL A 162 4.99 1.43 4.73
N LEU A 163 5.64 0.59 3.92
CA LEU A 163 4.99 -0.55 3.25
C LEU A 163 5.74 -1.85 3.61
N ASN A 164 5.09 -2.68 4.41
CA ASN A 164 5.55 -4.02 4.76
C ASN A 164 4.70 -5.05 4.03
N VAL A 165 5.35 -5.99 3.34
CA VAL A 165 4.66 -7.08 2.64
C VAL A 165 5.04 -8.40 3.29
N VAL A 166 4.04 -9.09 3.83
CA VAL A 166 4.18 -10.43 4.41
C VAL A 166 3.51 -11.43 3.47
N SER A 167 4.29 -12.38 2.96
CA SER A 167 3.78 -13.46 2.12
C SER A 167 3.78 -14.74 2.93
N SER A 168 2.62 -15.34 3.16
CA SER A 168 2.52 -16.50 4.05
C SER A 168 1.53 -17.57 3.57
N TYR A 169 1.81 -18.79 4.03
CA TYR A 169 1.20 -20.05 3.62
C TYR A 169 0.06 -20.51 4.56
N GLY A 170 -0.02 -19.96 5.78
CA GLY A 170 -0.97 -20.39 6.80
C GLY A 170 -2.28 -19.57 6.85
N PRO A 171 -3.41 -20.19 7.23
CA PRO A 171 -4.60 -19.45 7.67
C PRO A 171 -4.33 -18.63 8.95
N SER A 172 -3.26 -18.97 9.69
CA SER A 172 -2.78 -18.28 10.89
C SER A 172 -2.47 -16.81 10.64
N ASP A 173 -1.72 -16.45 9.59
CA ASP A 173 -1.15 -15.09 9.53
C ASP A 173 -2.18 -14.04 9.09
N GLY A 174 -3.16 -14.47 8.28
CA GLY A 174 -4.32 -13.64 7.98
C GLY A 174 -5.17 -13.40 9.23
N ALA A 175 -5.38 -14.44 10.05
CA ALA A 175 -6.09 -14.32 11.31
C ALA A 175 -5.32 -13.47 12.33
N THR A 176 -4.01 -13.71 12.47
CA THR A 176 -3.10 -12.94 13.33
C THR A 176 -3.11 -11.47 12.96
N LEU A 177 -2.98 -11.14 11.67
CA LEU A 177 -3.03 -9.74 11.24
C LEU A 177 -4.41 -9.13 11.49
N ALA A 178 -5.49 -9.89 11.26
CA ALA A 178 -6.85 -9.43 11.52
C ALA A 178 -7.14 -9.20 13.02
N SER A 179 -6.54 -10.00 13.91
CA SER A 179 -6.71 -9.91 15.37
C SER A 179 -5.61 -9.09 16.06
N HIS A 180 -4.69 -8.49 15.32
CA HIS A 180 -3.57 -7.75 15.91
C HIS A 180 -4.09 -6.44 16.53
N MET A 181 -3.90 -6.30 17.86
CA MET A 181 -4.42 -5.17 18.62
C MET A 181 -3.76 -3.84 18.23
N ASP A 182 -2.48 -3.87 17.88
CA ASP A 182 -1.74 -2.68 17.43
C ASP A 182 -1.95 -2.39 15.94
N VAL A 183 -3.13 -2.67 15.37
CA VAL A 183 -3.44 -2.29 13.99
C VAL A 183 -4.76 -1.55 13.94
N ASP A 184 -4.68 -0.30 13.48
CA ASP A 184 -5.75 0.70 13.61
C ASP A 184 -6.91 0.46 12.63
N LYS A 185 -6.65 -0.18 11.48
CA LYS A 185 -7.67 -0.47 10.45
C LYS A 185 -7.43 -1.75 9.68
#